data_AF-K7NRR6-F1
#
_entry.id   AF-K7NRR6-F1
#
_cell.length_a   1.000
_cell.length_b   1.000
_cell.length_c   1.000
_cell.angle_alpha   90.00
_cell.angle_beta   90.00
_cell.angle_gamma   90.00
#
_symmetry.space_group_name_H-M   'P 1'
#
loop_
_entity.id
_entity.type
_entity.pdbx_description
1 polymer ?
#
loop_
_entity_poly.entity_id
_entity_poly.type
_entity_poly.pdbx_seq_one_letter_code
_entity_poly.pdbx_strand_id
1 'polypeptide(L)' 'LVFAVGGDGGEPCPEHGVVSICGRRREMEDAVAMMPSFVASNDGVYHFFGVYDGHGGSQAVPYCKDRLHVAVAEEIRLT' A
#
# COMPACT_ATOMS: atom_id res chain seq x y z
N LEU A 1 8.59 -1.48 0.80
CA LEU A 1 8.47 -0.28 1.66
C LEU A 1 7.00 0.12 1.70
N VAL A 2 6.40 0.24 2.89
CA VAL A 2 4.97 0.56 3.08
C VAL A 2 4.89 1.90 3.79
N PHE A 3 4.12 2.83 3.25
CA PHE A 3 3.82 4.11 3.88
C PHE A 3 2.31 4.19 4.14
N ALA A 4 1.94 4.38 5.41
CA ALA A 4 0.64 4.89 5.77
C ALA A 4 0.81 6.38 6.10
N VAL A 5 0.18 7.26 5.31
CA VAL A 5 0.21 8.70 5.56
C VAL A 5 -1.13 9.05 6.20
N GLY A 6 -1.12 9.46 7.47
CA GLY A 6 -2.28 10.02 8.16
C GLY A 6 -2.37 11.51 7.89
N GLY A 7 -3.55 11.99 7.52
CA GLY A 7 -3.87 13.41 7.44
C GLY A 7 -4.80 13.81 8.58
N ASP A 8 -4.59 15.00 9.15
CA ASP A 8 -5.45 15.58 10.19
C ASP A 8 -6.85 15.83 9.61
N GLY A 9 -7.81 14.93 9.82
CA GLY A 9 -9.27 15.08 9.71
C GLY A 9 -9.91 15.68 8.43
N GLY A 10 -9.14 16.21 7.48
CA GLY A 10 -9.61 17.04 6.38
C GLY A 10 -8.58 17.31 5.28
N GLU A 11 -7.32 16.88 5.44
CA GLU A 11 -6.32 16.92 4.36
C GLU A 11 -6.67 15.89 3.26
N PRO A 12 -6.71 16.30 1.98
CA PRO A 12 -6.96 15.39 0.87
C PRO A 12 -5.79 14.39 0.72
N CYS A 13 -6.03 13.30 0.01
CA CYS A 13 -4.97 12.37 -0.37
C CYS A 13 -3.84 13.14 -1.07
N PRO A 14 -2.57 13.03 -0.60
CA PRO A 14 -1.45 13.71 -1.25
C PRO A 14 -1.35 13.32 -2.72
N GLU A 15 -0.89 14.24 -3.57
CA GLU A 15 -0.59 13.94 -4.96
C GLU A 15 0.44 12.80 -5.03
N HIS A 16 0.12 11.76 -5.79
CA HIS A 16 0.93 10.57 -5.91
C HIS A 16 0.89 10.03 -7.32
N GLY A 17 1.95 9.31 -7.68
CA GLY A 17 2.08 8.61 -8.94
C GLY A 17 2.83 7.32 -8.72
N VAL A 18 2.72 6.41 -9.67
CA VAL A 18 3.42 5.14 -9.59
C VAL A 18 4.03 4.77 -10.93
N VAL A 19 5.28 4.31 -10.86
CA VAL A 19 6.00 3.71 -11.98
C VAL A 19 6.64 2.43 -11.44
N SER A 20 6.33 1.31 -12.08
CA SER A 20 6.97 0.03 -11.78
C SER A 20 7.40 -0.60 -13.11
N ILE A 21 8.67 -0.95 -13.21
CA ILE A 21 9.30 -1.41 -14.44
C ILE A 21 10.10 -2.69 -14.19
N CYS A 22 9.98 -3.67 -15.07
CA CYS A 22 10.73 -4.94 -14.96
C CYS A 22 12.25 -4.76 -15.13
N GLY A 23 12.67 -3.71 -15.84
CA GLY A 23 14.07 -3.46 -16.14
C GLY A 23 14.66 -4.58 -17.00
N ARG A 24 15.77 -5.18 -16.54
CA ARG A 24 16.50 -6.25 -17.26
C ARG A 24 16.13 -7.66 -16.79
N ARG A 25 15.21 -7.80 -15.83
CA ARG A 25 14.77 -9.12 -15.32
C ARG A 25 13.92 -9.81 -16.37
N ARG A 26 13.85 -11.15 -16.28
CA ARG A 26 12.96 -11.95 -17.14
C ARG A 26 11.51 -11.87 -16.69
N GLU A 27 11.31 -11.80 -15.38
CA GLU A 27 10.00 -11.78 -14.74
C GLU A 27 9.88 -10.53 -13.87
N MET A 28 8.69 -9.93 -13.86
CA MET A 28 8.35 -8.82 -12.99
C MET A 28 7.73 -9.36 -11.71
N GLU A 29 8.53 -9.43 -10.65
CA GLU A 29 8.09 -9.90 -9.34
C GLU A 29 7.69 -8.74 -8.42
N ASP A 30 7.84 -7.49 -8.85
CA ASP A 30 7.48 -6.29 -8.10
C ASP A 30 5.99 -5.94 -8.25
N ALA A 31 5.39 -5.39 -7.21
CA ALA A 31 4.07 -4.77 -7.29
C ALA A 31 3.92 -3.56 -6.39
N VAL A 32 2.81 -2.85 -6.62
CA VAL A 32 2.42 -1.65 -5.91
C VAL A 32 0.94 -1.71 -5.54
N ALA A 33 0.57 -1.11 -4.41
CA ALA A 33 -0.82 -0.91 -3.99
C ALA A 33 -1.00 0.54 -3.52
N MET A 34 -2.11 1.17 -3.92
CA MET A 34 -2.46 2.53 -3.51
C MET A 34 -3.92 2.53 -3.12
N MET A 35 -4.20 2.85 -1.86
CA MET A 35 -5.56 2.93 -1.32
C MET A 35 -5.73 4.30 -0.68
N PRO A 36 -6.19 5.31 -1.44
CA PRO A 36 -6.59 6.59 -0.88
C PRO A 36 -7.72 6.41 0.14
N SER A 37 -7.67 7.12 1.26
CA SER A 37 -8.72 7.12 2.28
C SER A 37 -9.12 5.71 2.74
N PHE A 38 -8.14 4.82 2.92
CA PHE A 38 -8.39 3.40 3.16
C PHE A 38 -8.95 3.11 4.56
N VAL A 39 -8.65 3.97 5.54
CA VAL A 39 -9.19 3.92 6.90
C VAL A 39 -9.51 5.33 7.40
N ALA A 40 -10.67 5.48 8.04
CA ALA A 40 -10.95 6.60 8.92
C ALA A 40 -10.88 6.11 10.38
N SER A 41 -10.20 6.87 11.23
CA SER A 41 -10.15 6.69 12.68
C SER A 41 -10.44 8.01 13.38
N ASN A 42 -10.45 8.00 14.71
CA ASN A 42 -10.59 9.21 15.54
C ASN A 42 -9.49 10.24 15.26
N ASP A 43 -8.30 9.77 14.86
CA ASP A 43 -7.13 10.60 14.55
C ASP A 43 -7.12 11.14 13.10
N GLY A 44 -8.13 10.81 12.29
CA GLY A 44 -8.28 11.31 10.92
C GLY A 44 -8.40 10.22 9.86
N VAL A 45 -8.08 10.59 8.61
CA VAL A 45 -8.14 9.69 7.45
C VAL A 45 -6.73 9.28 7.07
N TYR A 46 -6.54 7.98 6.87
CA TYR A 46 -5.27 7.39 6.45
C TYR A 46 -5.30 6.98 4.98
N HIS A 47 -4.16 7.14 4.32
CA HIS A 47 -3.90 6.69 2.95
C HIS A 47 -2.82 5.61 2.97
N PHE A 48 -2.99 4.54 2.20
CA PHE A 48 -2.04 3.42 2.14
C PHE A 48 -1.30 3.39 0.81
N PHE A 49 0.02 3.30 0.87
CA PHE A 49 0.89 3.12 -0.28
C PHE A 49 1.89 1.99 0.00
N GLY A 50 1.77 0.89 -0.74
CA GLY A 50 2.62 -0.29 -0.59
C GLY A 50 3.49 -0.51 -1.83
N VAL A 51 4.79 -0.73 -1.61
CA VAL A 51 5.73 -1.24 -2.63
C VAL A 51 6.27 -2.58 -2.18
N TYR A 52 6.07 -3.59 -3.02
CA TYR A 52 6.42 -4.98 -2.78
C TYR A 52 7.50 -5.41 -3.78
N ASP A 53 8.66 -5.81 -3.27
CA ASP A 53 9.78 -6.38 -4.04
C ASP A 53 9.73 -7.90 -3.88
N GLY A 54 9.51 -8.61 -4.98
CA GLY A 54 9.33 -10.05 -4.97
C GLY A 54 10.64 -10.81 -5.16
N HIS A 55 10.76 -11.98 -4.51
CA HIS A 55 11.85 -12.92 -4.78
C HIS A 55 11.39 -14.37 -4.61
N GLY A 56 12.04 -15.28 -5.34
CA GLY A 56 11.79 -16.72 -5.21
C GLY A 56 10.46 -17.18 -5.81
N GLY A 57 9.88 -16.37 -6.71
CA GLY A 57 8.60 -16.61 -7.36
C GLY A 57 7.61 -15.46 -7.14
N SER A 58 6.66 -15.32 -8.06
CA SER A 58 5.70 -14.23 -8.08
C SER A 58 4.44 -14.45 -7.22
N GLN A 59 4.44 -15.41 -6.28
CA GLN A 59 3.22 -15.78 -5.56
C GLN A 59 2.92 -14.88 -4.36
N ALA A 60 3.97 -14.47 -3.62
CA ALA A 60 3.80 -13.68 -2.41
C ALA A 60 3.33 -12.25 -2.72
N VAL A 61 3.86 -11.65 -3.78
CA VAL A 61 3.62 -10.24 -4.09
C VAL A 61 2.16 -9.93 -4.46
N PRO A 62 1.48 -10.70 -5.33
CA PRO A 62 0.04 -10.54 -5.57
C PRO A 62 -0.79 -10.68 -4.29
N TYR A 63 -0.47 -11.67 -3.45
CA TYR A 63 -1.15 -11.84 -2.17
C TYR A 63 -0.96 -10.61 -1.26
N CYS A 64 0.27 -10.12 -1.11
CA CYS A 64 0.58 -8.95 -0.31
C CYS A 64 -0.11 -7.69 -0.83
N LYS A 65 -0.12 -7.48 -2.15
CA LYS A 65 -0.82 -6.37 -2.82
C LYS A 65 -2.31 -6.36 -2.47
N ASP A 66 -2.95 -7.53 -2.49
CA ASP A 66 -4.39 -7.65 -2.30
C ASP A 66 -4.80 -7.72 -0.81
N ARG A 67 -3.92 -8.10 0.11
CA ARG A 67 -4.29 -8.39 1.51
C ARG A 67 -3.64 -7.51 2.56
N LEU A 68 -2.43 -6.98 2.33
CA LEU A 68 -1.70 -6.29 3.39
C LEU A 68 -2.42 -5.00 3.85
N HIS A 69 -2.97 -4.23 2.91
CA HIS A 69 -3.71 -3.02 3.24
C HIS A 69 -4.98 -3.32 4.06
N VAL A 70 -5.60 -4.48 3.87
CA VAL A 70 -6.75 -4.94 4.67
C VAL A 70 -6.32 -5.26 6.09
N ALA A 71 -5.26 -6.05 6.26
CA ALA A 71 -4.75 -6.41 7.59
C ALA A 71 -4.31 -5.16 8.39
N VAL A 72 -3.60 -4.22 7.75
CA VAL A 72 -3.23 -2.95 8.40
C VAL A 72 -4.49 -2.17 8.79
N ALA A 73 -5.52 -2.18 7.95
CA ALA A 73 -6.77 -1.49 8.24
C ALA A 73 -7.54 -2.10 9.42
N GLU A 74 -7.43 -3.40 9.63
CA GLU A 74 -8.00 -4.09 10.79
C GLU A 74 -7.28 -3.64 12.07
N GLU A 75 -5.95 -3.64 12.09
CA GLU A 75 -5.16 -3.21 13.25
C GLU A 75 -5.40 -1.74 13.64
N ILE A 76 -5.52 -0.84 12.66
CA ILE A 76 -5.82 0.58 12.94
C ILE A 76 -7.20 0.74 13.59
N ARG A 77 -8.19 -0.08 13.21
CA ARG A 77 -9.54 -0.02 13.80
C ARG A 77 -9.62 -0.64 15.20
N LEU A 78 -8.62 -1.41 15.62
CA LEU A 78 -8.51 -1.96 16.97
C LEU A 78 -7.89 -0.97 17.97
N THR A 79 -7.30 0.12 17.47
CA THR A 79 -6.68 1.18 18.27
C THR A 79 -7.67 2.33 18.45
#